data_AF-A0A2A4ISB8-F1
#
_entry.id   AF-A0A2A4ISB8-F1
#
_cell.length_a   1.000
_cell.length_b   1.000
_cell.length_c   1.000
_cell.angle_alpha   90.00
_cell.angle_beta   90.00
_cell.angle_gamma   90.00
#
_symmetry.space_group_name_H-M   'P 1'
#
loop_
_entity.id
_entity.type
_entity.pdbx_description
1 polymer ?
#
loop_
_entity_poly.entity_id
_entity_poly.type
_entity_poly.pdbx_seq_one_letter_code
_entity_poly.pdbx_strand_id
1 'polypeptide(L)'
;MKKSLSILFVLAICTGSLFAQYNGYYDNQQGGQGGYQDPYGQQGGQGGYQDPYGQPQVQPDPQNNYQDPYTQQQGQNNAQYGYGVQLSSIPQNAQNFIKQHFANVKVTFIERDWDDIEVYLENGTQIDFFPNGDWKEVKCYGNMPTTILPANVMNTIKRTYPNAAIIKIEKQFTTFEIKLNNMMELYIDSNGQLLGQKWDD
;
A
#
# COMPACT_ATOMS: atom_id res chain seq x y z
N MET A 1 -29.80 41.57 -28.14
CA MET A 1 -29.89 41.58 -26.66
C MET A 1 -29.46 40.22 -26.14
N LYS A 2 -28.21 40.06 -25.69
CA LYS A 2 -27.71 38.83 -25.07
C LYS A 2 -27.61 39.11 -23.57
N LYS A 3 -28.43 38.45 -22.76
CA LYS A 3 -28.42 38.60 -21.30
C LYS A 3 -27.28 37.76 -20.73
N SER A 4 -26.29 38.40 -20.13
CA SER A 4 -25.25 37.76 -19.33
C SER A 4 -25.84 37.32 -17.99
N LEU A 5 -25.60 36.08 -17.59
CA LEU A 5 -25.87 35.59 -16.24
C LEU A 5 -24.54 35.59 -15.48
N SER A 6 -24.35 36.57 -14.60
CA SER A 6 -23.19 36.62 -13.70
C SER A 6 -23.56 35.94 -12.39
N ILE A 7 -22.95 34.79 -12.10
CA ILE A 7 -23.04 34.14 -10.79
C ILE A 7 -21.90 34.70 -9.93
N LEU A 8 -22.26 35.51 -8.93
CA LEU A 8 -21.34 36.02 -7.91
C LEU A 8 -21.26 34.97 -6.79
N PHE A 9 -20.11 34.31 -6.63
CA PHE A 9 -19.83 33.50 -5.44
C PHE A 9 -18.99 34.34 -4.48
N VAL A 10 -19.59 34.80 -3.39
CA VAL A 10 -18.88 35.48 -2.29
C VAL A 10 -18.53 34.42 -1.25
N LEU A 11 -17.27 34.03 -1.19
CA LEU A 11 -16.75 33.19 -0.12
C LEU A 11 -16.12 34.10 0.95
N ALA A 12 -16.82 34.29 2.07
CA ALA A 12 -16.26 34.90 3.26
C ALA A 12 -15.50 33.82 4.05
N ILE A 13 -14.18 33.93 4.15
CA ILE A 13 -13.39 33.10 5.06
C ILE A 13 -13.20 33.91 6.34
N CYS A 14 -13.99 33.59 7.37
CA CYS A 14 -13.76 34.07 8.72
C CYS A 14 -12.53 33.37 9.29
N THR A 15 -11.45 34.12 9.51
CA THR A 15 -10.29 33.66 10.29
C THR A 15 -10.64 33.67 11.77
N GLY A 16 -10.78 32.50 12.37
CA GLY A 16 -10.85 32.32 13.82
C GLY A 16 -9.70 31.44 14.29
N SER A 17 -8.68 32.04 14.90
CA SER A 17 -7.67 31.31 15.66
C SER A 17 -8.22 31.03 17.05
N LEU A 18 -8.29 29.75 17.44
CA LEU A 18 -8.51 29.34 18.82
C LEU A 18 -7.28 28.55 19.27
N PHE A 19 -6.43 29.20 20.06
CA PHE A 19 -5.39 28.54 20.82
C PHE A 19 -6.03 27.88 22.05
N ALA A 20 -5.97 26.56 22.13
CA ALA A 20 -6.17 25.85 23.37
C ALA A 20 -4.80 25.50 23.96
N GLN A 21 -4.43 26.18 25.04
CA GLN A 21 -3.33 25.78 25.91
C GLN A 21 -3.72 24.50 26.63
N TYR A 22 -3.05 23.39 26.32
CA TYR A 22 -3.14 22.16 27.11
C TYR A 22 -1.95 22.10 28.07
N ASN A 23 -2.25 22.21 29.37
CA ASN A 23 -1.31 22.01 30.47
C ASN A 23 -1.10 20.51 30.69
N GLY A 24 0.04 19.99 30.26
CA GLY A 24 0.57 18.70 30.69
C GLY A 24 1.53 18.89 31.86
N TYR A 25 1.18 18.36 33.02
CA TYR A 25 2.07 18.21 34.17
C TYR A 25 3.27 17.35 33.77
N TYR A 26 4.50 17.89 33.84
CA TYR A 26 5.71 17.09 33.94
C TYR A 26 6.13 17.03 35.40
N ASP A 27 5.98 15.84 35.99
CA ASP A 27 6.75 15.49 37.19
C ASP A 27 8.19 15.18 36.75
N ASN A 28 9.13 15.70 37.52
CA ASN A 28 10.54 15.79 37.20
C ASN A 28 11.27 15.03 38.32
N GLN A 29 11.77 13.83 38.04
CA GLN A 29 12.77 13.20 38.89
C GLN A 29 13.96 12.71 38.07
N GLN A 30 15.11 13.16 38.57
CA GLN A 30 16.46 12.99 38.08
C GLN A 30 16.97 11.56 38.22
N GLY A 31 17.79 11.14 37.26
CA GLY A 31 19.10 10.53 37.49
C GLY A 31 19.17 9.20 38.26
N GLY A 32 19.38 8.12 37.53
CA GLY A 32 19.87 6.86 38.08
C GLY A 32 20.42 5.94 36.99
N GLN A 33 21.75 5.81 36.91
CA GLN A 33 22.41 4.72 36.19
C GLN A 33 22.01 3.39 36.85
N GLY A 34 21.33 2.52 36.11
CA GLY A 34 20.96 1.19 36.57
C GLY A 34 21.19 0.18 35.45
N GLY A 35 22.32 -0.51 35.51
CA GLY A 35 22.58 -1.67 34.66
C GLY A 35 21.63 -2.81 35.04
N TYR A 36 21.04 -3.45 34.03
CA TYR A 36 20.32 -4.70 34.25
C TYR A 36 21.34 -5.81 34.51
N GLN A 37 21.33 -6.34 35.74
CA GLN A 37 21.99 -7.59 36.09
C GLN A 37 21.16 -8.76 35.57
N ASP A 38 21.79 -9.59 34.75
CA ASP A 38 21.30 -10.89 34.32
C ASP A 38 21.26 -11.86 35.53
N PRO A 39 20.09 -12.42 35.92
CA PRO A 39 19.99 -13.32 37.06
C PRO A 39 20.47 -14.76 36.80
N TYR A 40 21.02 -15.09 35.63
CA TYR A 40 21.49 -16.45 35.34
C TYR A 40 22.94 -16.49 34.81
N GLY A 41 23.88 -16.05 35.66
CA GLY A 41 25.31 -16.26 35.43
C GLY A 41 25.94 -17.26 36.40
N GLN A 42 26.10 -18.52 35.98
CA GLN A 42 27.22 -19.47 36.26
C GLN A 42 26.78 -20.89 35.84
N GLN A 43 27.59 -21.81 35.29
CA GLN A 43 29.02 -21.95 35.04
C GLN A 43 29.19 -23.13 34.04
N GLY A 44 30.05 -22.97 33.03
CA GLY A 44 30.72 -24.01 32.21
C GLY A 44 30.01 -25.33 31.89
N GLY A 45 29.60 -25.53 30.64
CA GLY A 45 29.30 -26.85 30.09
C GLY A 45 28.93 -26.79 28.61
N GLN A 46 29.58 -27.60 27.77
CA GLN A 46 29.25 -27.78 26.35
C GLN A 46 27.80 -28.23 26.19
N GLY A 47 26.98 -27.46 25.48
CA GLY A 47 25.59 -27.84 25.16
C GLY A 47 25.01 -26.90 24.10
N GLY A 48 24.68 -27.45 22.94
CA GLY A 48 24.14 -26.69 21.81
C GLY A 48 22.73 -26.18 22.09
N TYR A 49 22.47 -24.92 21.73
CA TYR A 49 21.12 -24.39 21.64
C TYR A 49 20.46 -24.97 20.37
N GLN A 50 19.41 -25.79 20.54
CA GLN A 50 18.49 -26.14 19.44
C GLN A 50 17.33 -25.15 19.45
N ASP A 51 17.14 -24.46 18.32
CA ASP A 51 16.00 -23.60 18.04
C ASP A 51 14.72 -24.46 17.92
N PRO A 52 13.74 -24.32 18.84
CA PRO A 52 12.53 -25.14 18.84
C PRO A 52 11.51 -24.71 17.76
N TYR A 53 11.81 -23.70 16.95
CA TYR A 53 11.01 -23.29 15.79
C TYR A 53 11.78 -23.33 14.46
N GLY A 54 13.00 -23.89 14.45
CA GLY A 54 13.74 -24.12 13.22
C GLY A 54 13.02 -25.14 12.34
N GLN A 55 12.53 -24.71 11.17
CA GLN A 55 12.04 -25.66 10.17
C GLN A 55 13.20 -26.57 9.74
N PRO A 56 13.02 -27.90 9.67
CA PRO A 56 14.07 -28.79 9.22
C PRO A 56 14.47 -28.43 7.78
N GLN A 57 15.77 -28.28 7.52
CA GLN A 57 16.26 -28.17 6.15
C GLN A 57 16.02 -29.50 5.45
N VAL A 58 14.96 -29.55 4.64
CA VAL A 58 14.67 -30.68 3.77
C VAL A 58 15.67 -30.64 2.61
N GLN A 59 16.65 -31.54 2.62
CA GLN A 59 17.41 -31.81 1.40
C GLN A 59 16.44 -32.36 0.35
N PRO A 60 16.41 -31.82 -0.89
CA PRO A 60 15.50 -32.32 -1.91
C PRO A 60 15.87 -33.76 -2.27
N ASP A 61 14.96 -34.69 -1.98
CA ASP A 61 14.97 -36.05 -2.50
C ASP A 61 14.62 -35.99 -4.00
N PRO A 62 15.52 -36.42 -4.92
CA PRO A 62 15.30 -36.31 -6.36
C PRO A 62 14.15 -37.18 -6.91
N GLN A 63 13.43 -37.94 -6.07
CA GLN A 63 12.29 -38.77 -6.51
C GLN A 63 10.94 -38.40 -5.89
N ASN A 64 10.85 -37.34 -5.07
CA ASN A 64 9.59 -36.96 -4.44
C ASN A 64 8.92 -35.78 -5.19
N ASN A 65 7.91 -36.10 -6.01
CA ASN A 65 7.03 -35.12 -6.63
C ASN A 65 6.14 -34.47 -5.56
N TYR A 66 6.67 -33.46 -4.87
CA TYR A 66 5.90 -32.68 -3.91
C TYR A 66 4.88 -31.83 -4.67
N GLN A 67 3.67 -32.37 -4.84
CA GLN A 67 2.53 -31.58 -5.29
C GLN A 67 2.06 -30.71 -4.14
N ASP A 68 2.11 -29.39 -4.33
CA ASP A 68 1.57 -28.41 -3.40
C ASP A 68 0.06 -28.70 -3.19
N PRO A 69 -0.38 -28.98 -1.95
CA PRO A 69 -1.76 -29.36 -1.64
C PRO A 69 -2.78 -28.25 -1.92
N TYR A 70 -2.34 -27.03 -2.28
CA TYR A 70 -3.22 -25.93 -2.69
C TYR A 70 -3.43 -25.82 -4.21
N THR A 71 -2.89 -26.74 -5.02
CA THR A 71 -3.19 -26.79 -6.45
C THR A 71 -4.59 -27.38 -6.70
N GLN A 72 -5.63 -26.54 -6.63
CA GLN A 72 -6.99 -26.93 -7.00
C GLN A 72 -7.15 -27.10 -8.52
N GLN A 73 -7.79 -28.21 -8.92
CA GLN A 73 -8.14 -28.54 -10.30
C GLN A 73 -9.16 -27.55 -10.90
N GLN A 74 -8.98 -27.26 -12.18
CA GLN A 74 -9.81 -26.35 -12.96
C GLN A 74 -11.23 -26.90 -13.14
N GLY A 75 -12.20 -26.22 -12.54
CA GLY A 75 -13.64 -26.44 -12.71
C GLY A 75 -14.36 -25.11 -12.88
N GLN A 76 -15.25 -25.05 -13.87
CA GLN A 76 -15.97 -23.86 -14.30
C GLN A 76 -16.79 -23.25 -13.13
N ASN A 77 -16.54 -21.97 -12.84
CA ASN A 77 -17.23 -21.09 -11.86
C ASN A 77 -16.81 -21.13 -10.38
N ASN A 78 -15.51 -21.06 -10.04
CA ASN A 78 -15.08 -20.87 -8.65
C ASN A 78 -14.12 -19.68 -8.51
N ALA A 79 -14.42 -18.79 -7.56
CA ALA A 79 -13.54 -17.71 -7.13
C ALA A 79 -12.18 -18.31 -6.73
N GLN A 80 -11.11 -17.81 -7.35
CA GLN A 80 -9.78 -18.38 -7.26
C GLN A 80 -8.95 -17.49 -6.33
N TYR A 81 -8.59 -18.04 -5.17
CA TYR A 81 -7.78 -17.40 -4.14
C TYR A 81 -6.53 -18.24 -3.91
N GLY A 82 -5.37 -17.62 -3.70
CA GLY A 82 -4.25 -18.35 -3.11
C GLY A 82 -2.86 -18.10 -3.70
N TYR A 83 -1.88 -18.67 -3.01
CA TYR A 83 -0.54 -18.89 -3.55
C TYR A 83 -0.61 -19.88 -4.72
N GLY A 84 0.16 -19.62 -5.79
CA GLY A 84 0.18 -20.47 -6.98
C GLY A 84 -0.93 -20.19 -8.01
N VAL A 85 -1.83 -19.24 -7.74
CA VAL A 85 -2.75 -18.70 -8.75
C VAL A 85 -1.94 -17.98 -9.83
N GLN A 86 -2.09 -18.42 -11.08
CA GLN A 86 -1.32 -17.87 -12.19
C GLN A 86 -1.86 -16.49 -12.57
N LEU A 87 -0.96 -15.55 -12.92
CA LEU A 87 -1.33 -14.24 -13.47
C LEU A 87 -2.25 -14.35 -14.70
N SER A 88 -2.19 -15.46 -15.45
CA SER A 88 -3.09 -15.73 -16.57
C SER A 88 -4.56 -15.93 -16.16
N SER A 89 -4.86 -16.11 -14.87
CA SER A 89 -6.22 -16.32 -14.37
C SER A 89 -7.06 -15.03 -14.32
N ILE A 90 -6.43 -13.85 -14.32
CA ILE A 90 -7.11 -12.54 -14.21
C ILE A 90 -7.28 -11.87 -15.59
N PRO A 91 -8.17 -10.87 -15.74
CA PRO A 91 -8.41 -10.21 -17.02
C PRO A 91 -7.15 -9.63 -17.68
N GLN A 92 -7.13 -9.60 -19.02
CA GLN A 92 -5.94 -9.25 -19.79
C GLN A 92 -5.44 -7.81 -19.54
N ASN A 93 -6.34 -6.86 -19.31
CA ASN A 93 -6.01 -5.48 -18.92
C ASN A 93 -5.27 -5.43 -17.58
N ALA A 94 -5.69 -6.20 -16.57
CA ALA A 94 -4.98 -6.29 -15.30
C ALA A 94 -3.57 -6.89 -15.47
N GLN A 95 -3.45 -7.97 -16.26
CA GLN A 95 -2.13 -8.54 -16.60
C GLN A 95 -1.22 -7.53 -17.28
N ASN A 96 -1.76 -6.77 -18.24
CA ASN A 96 -1.01 -5.75 -18.97
C ASN A 96 -0.57 -4.61 -18.06
N PHE A 97 -1.44 -4.18 -17.14
CA PHE A 97 -1.11 -3.17 -16.14
C PHE A 97 0.09 -3.60 -15.27
N ILE A 98 0.05 -4.83 -14.74
CA ILE A 98 1.15 -5.38 -13.93
C ILE A 98 2.45 -5.45 -14.74
N LYS A 99 2.39 -5.99 -15.97
CA LYS A 99 3.57 -6.07 -16.85
C LYS A 99 4.14 -4.69 -17.20
N GLN A 100 3.29 -3.69 -17.39
CA GLN A 100 3.71 -2.35 -17.78
C GLN A 100 4.38 -1.58 -16.64
N HIS A 101 3.83 -1.68 -15.42
CA HIS A 101 4.27 -0.85 -14.30
C HIS A 101 5.19 -1.60 -13.32
N PHE A 102 5.17 -2.93 -13.33
CA PHE A 102 5.85 -3.79 -12.37
C PHE A 102 6.57 -4.99 -13.03
N ALA A 103 7.08 -4.80 -14.26
CA ALA A 103 7.67 -5.87 -15.10
C ALA A 103 8.69 -6.79 -14.40
N ASN A 104 9.43 -6.27 -13.42
CA ASN A 104 10.52 -6.97 -12.74
C ASN A 104 10.14 -7.41 -11.31
N VAL A 105 8.85 -7.44 -10.99
CA VAL A 105 8.36 -7.81 -9.67
C VAL A 105 7.45 -9.03 -9.80
N LYS A 106 7.80 -10.11 -9.12
CA LYS A 106 7.02 -11.35 -9.15
C LYS A 106 5.68 -11.18 -8.44
N VAL A 107 4.62 -11.73 -9.03
CA VAL A 107 3.32 -11.92 -8.36
C VAL A 107 3.42 -13.07 -7.37
N THR A 108 3.05 -12.84 -6.11
CA THR A 108 3.12 -13.83 -5.04
C THR A 108 1.76 -14.40 -4.66
N PHE A 109 0.71 -13.58 -4.71
CA PHE A 109 -0.63 -13.97 -4.30
C PHE A 109 -1.69 -13.23 -5.11
N ILE A 110 -2.79 -13.92 -5.42
CA ILE A 110 -3.97 -13.34 -6.06
C ILE A 110 -5.20 -13.76 -5.26
N GLU A 111 -6.01 -12.78 -4.90
CA GLU A 111 -7.31 -12.88 -4.25
C GLU A 111 -8.38 -12.40 -5.24
N ARG A 112 -9.54 -13.04 -5.27
CA ARG A 112 -10.66 -12.61 -6.11
C ARG A 112 -11.96 -12.79 -5.37
N ASP A 113 -12.56 -11.69 -4.93
CA ASP A 113 -13.96 -11.70 -4.51
C ASP A 113 -14.90 -11.39 -5.67
N TRP A 114 -16.18 -11.22 -5.34
CA TRP A 114 -17.23 -10.97 -6.31
C TRP A 114 -17.14 -9.55 -6.91
N ASP A 115 -16.54 -8.60 -6.20
CA ASP A 115 -16.43 -7.18 -6.56
C ASP A 115 -15.00 -6.68 -6.79
N ASP A 116 -13.97 -7.51 -6.56
CA ASP A 116 -12.59 -7.13 -6.83
C ASP A 116 -11.64 -8.31 -7.11
N ILE A 117 -10.44 -7.95 -7.56
CA ILE A 117 -9.29 -8.82 -7.71
C ILE A 117 -8.11 -8.10 -7.06
N GLU A 118 -7.55 -8.66 -6.00
CA GLU A 118 -6.34 -8.11 -5.37
C GLU A 118 -5.12 -8.93 -5.78
N VAL A 119 -4.05 -8.24 -6.15
CA VAL A 119 -2.78 -8.84 -6.56
C VAL A 119 -1.67 -8.32 -5.67
N TYR A 120 -0.97 -9.26 -5.04
CA TYR A 120 0.17 -8.96 -4.18
C TYR A 120 1.47 -9.34 -4.89
N LEU A 121 2.44 -8.44 -4.84
CA LEU A 121 3.75 -8.60 -5.46
C LEU A 121 4.83 -8.83 -4.39
N GLU A 122 5.96 -9.44 -4.78
CA GLU A 122 7.04 -9.83 -3.86
C GLU A 122 7.69 -8.66 -3.12
N ASN A 123 7.59 -7.44 -3.66
CA ASN A 123 8.12 -6.22 -3.03
C ASN A 123 7.11 -5.56 -2.06
N GLY A 124 6.01 -6.24 -1.74
CA GLY A 124 4.95 -5.75 -0.88
C GLY A 124 3.92 -4.86 -1.58
N THR A 125 4.03 -4.62 -2.88
CA THR A 125 3.00 -3.86 -3.61
C THR A 125 1.68 -4.64 -3.64
N GLN A 126 0.59 -3.96 -3.32
CA GLN A 126 -0.78 -4.44 -3.50
C GLN A 126 -1.45 -3.66 -4.63
N ILE A 127 -2.16 -4.35 -5.52
CA ILE A 127 -2.91 -3.76 -6.62
C ILE A 127 -4.32 -4.33 -6.61
N ASP A 128 -5.30 -3.45 -6.46
CA ASP A 128 -6.71 -3.83 -6.46
C ASP A 128 -7.30 -3.47 -7.83
N PHE A 129 -8.00 -4.41 -8.43
CA PHE A 129 -8.69 -4.25 -9.70
C PHE A 129 -10.19 -4.48 -9.50
N PHE A 130 -11.00 -3.81 -10.32
CA PHE A 130 -12.38 -4.22 -10.53
C PHE A 130 -12.43 -5.62 -11.20
N PRO A 131 -13.57 -6.33 -11.16
CA PRO A 131 -13.68 -7.67 -11.75
C PRO A 131 -13.44 -7.69 -13.26
N ASN A 132 -13.61 -6.54 -13.94
CA ASN A 132 -13.30 -6.36 -15.35
C ASN A 132 -11.79 -6.16 -15.63
N GLY A 133 -10.96 -6.07 -14.60
CA GLY A 133 -9.50 -5.89 -14.65
C GLY A 133 -9.02 -4.44 -14.75
N ASP A 134 -9.92 -3.45 -14.66
CA ASP A 134 -9.50 -2.06 -14.55
C ASP A 134 -8.95 -1.80 -13.15
N TRP A 135 -7.76 -1.19 -13.05
CA TRP A 135 -7.17 -0.91 -11.75
C TRP A 135 -8.00 0.12 -10.99
N LYS A 136 -8.15 -0.12 -9.69
CA LYS A 136 -8.87 0.70 -8.71
C LYS A 136 -7.88 1.37 -7.76
N GLU A 137 -6.96 0.60 -7.20
CA GLU A 137 -6.01 1.07 -6.20
C GLU A 137 -4.63 0.44 -6.39
N VAL A 138 -3.58 1.20 -6.06
CA VAL A 138 -2.20 0.73 -5.97
C VAL A 138 -1.60 1.21 -4.67
N LYS A 139 -1.18 0.29 -3.80
CA LYS A 139 -0.41 0.58 -2.58
C LYS A 139 1.02 0.09 -2.76
N CYS A 140 2.00 0.96 -2.55
CA CYS A 140 3.42 0.62 -2.58
C CYS A 140 4.09 1.02 -1.27
N TYR A 141 4.79 0.07 -0.64
CA TYR A 141 5.69 0.37 0.49
C TYR A 141 7.08 0.86 0.02
N GLY A 142 7.37 0.77 -1.28
CA GLY A 142 8.59 1.25 -1.93
C GLY A 142 8.31 2.33 -2.97
N ASN A 143 9.03 2.28 -4.10
CA ASN A 143 8.90 3.28 -5.17
C ASN A 143 7.65 3.03 -6.03
N MET A 144 6.68 3.93 -5.97
CA MET A 144 5.52 3.97 -6.87
C MET A 144 5.97 4.28 -8.31
N PRO A 145 5.59 3.46 -9.32
CA PRO A 145 5.85 3.78 -10.71
C PRO A 145 5.16 5.09 -11.12
N THR A 146 5.95 6.08 -11.55
CA THR A 146 5.40 7.41 -11.93
C THR A 146 4.51 7.39 -13.17
N THR A 147 4.52 6.29 -13.94
CA THR A 147 3.74 6.12 -15.17
C THR A 147 2.30 5.67 -14.95
N ILE A 148 1.91 5.35 -13.71
CA ILE A 148 0.52 4.94 -13.38
C ILE A 148 -0.45 6.12 -13.55
N LEU A 149 0.01 7.34 -13.24
CA LEU A 149 -0.80 8.55 -13.32
C LEU A 149 -0.54 9.33 -14.61
N PRO A 150 -1.55 10.03 -15.12
CA PRO A 150 -1.36 11.06 -16.14
C PRO A 150 -0.31 12.11 -15.71
N ALA A 151 0.47 12.59 -16.68
CA ALA A 151 1.60 13.49 -16.40
C ALA A 151 1.20 14.81 -15.71
N ASN A 152 0.03 15.36 -16.05
CA ASN A 152 -0.54 16.54 -15.39
C ASN A 152 -0.83 16.32 -13.90
N VAL A 153 -1.38 15.16 -13.53
CA VAL A 153 -1.62 14.78 -12.12
C VAL A 153 -0.28 14.63 -11.38
N MET A 154 0.67 13.91 -11.97
CA MET A 154 2.01 13.73 -11.41
C MET A 154 2.74 15.06 -11.18
N ASN A 155 2.63 16.00 -12.12
CA ASN A 155 3.21 17.33 -12.00
C ASN A 155 2.60 18.13 -10.85
N THR A 156 1.29 18.02 -10.64
CA THR A 156 0.63 18.65 -9.49
C THR A 156 1.14 18.08 -8.17
N ILE A 157 1.28 16.75 -8.05
CA ILE A 157 1.85 16.12 -6.84
C ILE A 157 3.25 16.66 -6.55
N LYS A 158 4.15 16.64 -7.54
CA LYS A 158 5.54 17.11 -7.39
C LYS A 158 5.65 18.60 -7.07
N ARG A 159 4.75 19.42 -7.61
CA ARG A 159 4.72 20.87 -7.30
C ARG A 159 4.25 21.14 -5.88
N THR A 160 3.26 20.38 -5.39
CA THR A 160 2.69 20.57 -4.06
C THR A 160 3.58 19.97 -2.98
N TYR A 161 4.15 18.78 -3.20
CA TYR A 161 4.99 18.06 -2.25
C TYR A 161 6.25 17.47 -2.93
N PRO A 162 7.27 18.29 -3.23
CA PRO A 162 8.43 17.88 -4.04
C PRO A 162 9.31 16.80 -3.40
N ASN A 163 9.27 16.69 -2.06
CA ASN A 163 10.12 15.76 -1.30
C ASN A 163 9.35 14.54 -0.76
N ALA A 164 8.04 14.45 -1.01
CA ALA A 164 7.23 13.35 -0.52
C ALA A 164 7.16 12.23 -1.56
N ALA A 165 7.13 10.99 -1.08
CA ALA A 165 6.90 9.81 -1.90
C ALA A 165 5.41 9.46 -1.91
N ILE A 166 4.91 8.97 -3.04
CA ILE A 166 3.55 8.43 -3.16
C ILE A 166 3.55 7.01 -2.60
N ILE A 167 2.64 6.71 -1.67
CA ILE A 167 2.49 5.38 -1.07
C ILE A 167 1.17 4.69 -1.46
N LYS A 168 0.14 5.46 -1.81
CA LYS A 168 -1.13 4.93 -2.33
C LYS A 168 -1.68 5.84 -3.43
N ILE A 169 -2.23 5.22 -4.46
CA ILE A 169 -3.02 5.86 -5.51
C ILE A 169 -4.35 5.12 -5.58
N GLU A 170 -5.46 5.82 -5.42
CA GLU A 170 -6.80 5.28 -5.60
C GLU A 170 -7.58 6.10 -6.63
N LYS A 171 -8.22 5.40 -7.57
CA LYS A 171 -9.21 5.99 -8.47
C LYS A 171 -10.54 6.07 -7.77
N GLN A 172 -11.04 7.30 -7.66
CA GLN A 172 -12.45 7.56 -7.46
C GLN A 172 -13.09 7.93 -8.80
N PHE A 173 -14.39 8.23 -8.81
CA PHE A 173 -15.18 8.41 -10.03
C PHE A 173 -14.56 9.41 -11.04
N THR A 174 -14.17 10.60 -10.58
CA THR A 174 -13.54 11.65 -11.42
C THR A 174 -12.22 12.17 -10.86
N THR A 175 -11.74 11.58 -9.78
CA THR A 175 -10.62 12.08 -8.99
C THR A 175 -9.66 10.96 -8.63
N PHE A 176 -8.40 11.32 -8.45
CA PHE A 176 -7.40 10.48 -7.82
C PHE A 176 -7.24 10.92 -6.37
N GLU A 177 -7.31 9.97 -5.46
CA GLU A 177 -6.85 10.13 -4.08
C GLU A 177 -5.40 9.63 -4.00
N ILE A 178 -4.50 10.50 -3.56
CA ILE A 178 -3.06 10.24 -3.52
C ILE A 178 -2.58 10.38 -2.08
N LYS A 179 -2.19 9.26 -1.47
CA LYS A 179 -1.56 9.28 -0.15
C LYS A 179 -0.05 9.35 -0.27
N LEU A 180 0.54 10.24 0.52
CA LEU A 180 1.97 10.49 0.58
C LEU A 180 2.56 9.92 1.87
N ASN A 181 3.87 9.65 1.86
CA ASN A 181 4.61 9.12 3.01
C ASN A 181 4.72 10.08 4.21
N ASN A 182 4.28 11.33 4.05
CA ASN A 182 4.22 12.34 5.11
C ASN A 182 2.80 12.51 5.68
N MET A 183 1.94 11.50 5.52
CA MET A 183 0.53 11.46 5.98
C MET A 183 -0.39 12.49 5.30
N MET A 184 0.03 13.08 4.19
CA MET A 184 -0.85 13.94 3.39
C MET A 184 -1.61 13.12 2.36
N GLU A 185 -2.89 13.42 2.21
CA GLU A 185 -3.73 12.92 1.13
C GLU A 185 -4.14 14.07 0.20
N LEU A 186 -3.99 13.86 -1.11
CA LEU A 186 -4.35 14.83 -2.15
C LEU A 186 -5.51 14.30 -2.99
N TYR A 187 -6.45 15.18 -3.29
CA TYR A 187 -7.55 14.93 -4.20
C TYR A 187 -7.32 15.72 -5.48
N ILE A 188 -7.02 15.03 -6.58
CA ILE A 188 -6.66 15.65 -7.85
C ILE A 188 -7.59 15.14 -8.95
N ASP A 189 -8.18 16.04 -9.74
CA ASP A 189 -9.02 15.63 -10.87
C ASP A 189 -8.19 15.09 -12.05
N SER A 190 -8.87 14.55 -13.06
CA SER A 190 -8.23 14.04 -14.29
C SER A 190 -7.52 15.11 -15.13
N ASN A 191 -7.86 16.40 -14.96
CA ASN A 191 -7.17 17.52 -15.59
C ASN A 191 -5.91 17.94 -14.83
N GLY A 192 -5.64 17.37 -13.66
CA GLY A 192 -4.50 17.68 -12.81
C GLY A 192 -4.76 18.86 -11.86
N GLN A 193 -6.01 19.30 -11.69
CA GLN A 193 -6.38 20.32 -10.72
C GLN A 193 -6.44 19.71 -9.31
N LEU A 194 -5.70 20.31 -8.38
CA LEU A 194 -5.82 19.98 -6.96
C LEU A 194 -7.17 20.51 -6.45
N LEU A 195 -8.04 19.61 -6.01
CA LEU A 195 -9.36 19.92 -5.45
C LEU A 195 -9.31 20.11 -3.94
N GLY A 196 -8.42 19.38 -3.27
CA GLY A 196 -8.27 19.46 -1.82
C GLY A 196 -7.11 18.60 -1.32
N GLN A 197 -6.80 18.76 -0.04
CA GLN A 197 -5.84 17.95 0.68
C GLN A 197 -6.27 17.80 2.14
N LYS A 198 -5.98 16.65 2.75
CA LYS A 198 -6.22 16.41 4.18
C LYS A 198 -5.02 15.70 4.81
N TRP A 199 -4.84 15.90 6.09
CA TRP A 199 -3.92 15.09 6.89
C TRP A 199 -4.67 13.83 7.32
N ASP A 200 -4.03 12.66 7.18
CA ASP A 200 -4.61 11.38 7.57
C ASP A 200 -4.12 11.00 8.97
N ASP A 201 -5.03 11.11 9.96
CA ASP A 201 -4.78 10.97 11.40
C ASP A 201 -5.12 9.58 11.99
#